data_AF-A0A136WF95-F1
#
_entry.id   AF-A0A136WF95-F1
#
_cell.length_a   1.000
_cell.length_b   1.000
_cell.length_c   1.000
_cell.angle_alpha   90.00
_cell.angle_beta   90.00
_cell.angle_gamma   90.00
#
_symmetry.space_group_name_H-M   'P 1'
#
loop_
_entity.id
_entity.type
_entity.pdbx_description
1 polymer ?
#
loop_
_entity_poly.entity_id
_entity_poly.type
_entity_poly.pdbx_seq_one_letter_code
_entity_poly.pdbx_strand_id
1 'polypeptide(L)'
;MDTVKKKVWKVPLFCVVAGWVAFRVVIFLTSRFAIVTLANGSVSANNSRVLIIYTATFFAALLIGGLLVFRNMTKKELFLSASIIVVFQVAMIFIQWAFHLTTGWAAIFFLYIYQISEWSTIVPQLLYRLNDNIWVGAVVNAFIPYIFILFGKKTA
;
A
#
# COMPACT_ATOMS: atom_id res chain seq x y z
N MET A 1 4.15 -6.25 30.01
CA MET A 1 3.58 -6.88 28.79
C MET A 1 2.90 -5.87 27.86
N ASP A 2 2.42 -4.74 28.38
CA ASP A 2 1.61 -3.78 27.62
C ASP A 2 2.40 -2.96 26.58
N THR A 3 3.68 -2.70 26.84
CA THR A 3 4.56 -1.96 25.91
C THR A 3 4.85 -2.76 24.64
N VAL A 4 5.05 -4.07 24.76
CA VAL A 4 5.27 -4.98 23.62
C VAL A 4 4.01 -5.11 22.77
N LYS A 5 2.84 -5.32 23.41
CA LYS A 5 1.54 -5.32 22.72
C LYS A 5 1.28 -4.01 21.96
N LYS A 6 1.64 -2.86 22.53
CA LYS A 6 1.49 -1.57 21.84
C LYS A 6 2.42 -1.42 20.64
N LYS A 7 3.62 -2.01 20.66
CA LYS A 7 4.58 -1.93 19.55
C LYS A 7 4.19 -2.81 18.36
N VAL A 8 3.62 -3.99 18.58
CA VAL A 8 3.23 -4.90 17.48
C VAL A 8 2.11 -4.36 16.60
N TRP A 9 1.26 -3.47 17.11
CA TRP A 9 0.19 -2.83 16.34
C TRP A 9 0.64 -1.58 15.57
N LYS A 10 1.88 -1.11 15.74
CA LYS A 10 2.35 0.14 15.12
C LYS A 10 2.38 0.07 13.59
N VAL A 11 2.97 -0.98 13.00
CA VAL A 11 3.04 -1.12 11.54
C VAL A 11 1.65 -1.31 10.93
N PRO A 12 0.78 -2.20 11.43
CA PRO A 12 -0.59 -2.33 10.92
C PRO A 12 -1.37 -1.01 10.98
N LEU A 13 -1.36 -0.33 12.12
CA LEU A 13 -2.07 0.95 12.28
C LEU A 13 -1.52 2.02 11.33
N PHE A 14 -0.20 2.09 11.18
CA PHE A 14 0.43 2.97 10.22
C PHE A 14 -0.03 2.68 8.79
N CYS A 15 -0.02 1.41 8.35
CA CYS A 15 -0.47 1.04 7.01
C CYS A 15 -1.93 1.45 6.76
N VAL A 16 -2.83 1.23 7.72
CA VAL A 16 -4.24 1.63 7.61
C VAL A 16 -4.37 3.15 7.43
N VAL A 17 -3.70 3.93 8.29
CA VAL A 17 -3.77 5.40 8.23
C VAL A 17 -3.09 5.93 6.96
N ALA A 18 -1.89 5.45 6.66
CA ALA A 18 -1.13 5.85 5.49
C ALA A 18 -1.88 5.50 4.20
N GLY A 19 -2.48 4.32 4.13
CA GLY A 19 -3.30 3.89 3.01
C GLY A 19 -4.54 4.77 2.80
N TRP A 20 -5.29 5.05 3.86
CA TRP A 20 -6.46 5.93 3.80
C TRP A 20 -6.10 7.37 3.37
N VAL A 21 -4.99 7.91 3.89
CA VAL A 21 -4.47 9.23 3.47
C VAL A 21 -3.99 9.18 2.02
N ALA A 22 -3.23 8.16 1.65
CA ALA A 22 -2.72 7.95 0.29
C ALA A 22 -3.86 7.92 -0.73
N PHE A 23 -4.93 7.16 -0.46
CA PHE A 23 -6.10 7.09 -1.31
C PHE A 23 -6.72 8.46 -1.59
N ARG A 24 -6.90 9.28 -0.55
CA ARG A 24 -7.43 10.65 -0.69
C ARG A 24 -6.51 11.55 -1.49
N VAL A 25 -5.21 11.50 -1.19
CA VAL A 25 -4.18 12.29 -1.88
C VAL A 25 -4.11 11.91 -3.36
N VAL A 26 -4.07 10.61 -3.67
CA VAL A 26 -4.02 10.08 -5.04
C VAL A 26 -5.25 10.50 -5.82
N ILE A 27 -6.45 10.35 -5.28
CA ILE A 27 -7.70 10.78 -5.96
C ILE A 27 -7.68 12.28 -6.23
N PHE A 28 -7.33 13.08 -5.22
CA PHE A 28 -7.30 14.53 -5.36
C PHE A 28 -6.28 14.99 -6.42
N LEU A 29 -5.05 14.48 -6.37
CA LEU A 29 -4.00 14.86 -7.32
C LEU A 29 -4.27 14.32 -8.73
N THR A 30 -4.76 13.09 -8.85
CA THR A 30 -5.08 12.48 -10.15
C THR A 30 -6.20 13.25 -10.84
N SER A 31 -7.28 13.54 -10.11
CA SER A 31 -8.41 14.30 -10.66
C SER A 31 -8.02 15.70 -11.12
N ARG A 32 -7.09 16.35 -10.41
CA ARG A 32 -6.68 17.72 -10.73
C ARG A 32 -5.60 17.84 -11.80
N PHE A 33 -4.65 16.90 -11.84
CA PHE A 33 -3.42 17.05 -12.62
C PHE A 33 -3.20 15.96 -13.67
N ALA A 34 -3.79 14.78 -13.51
CA ALA A 34 -3.58 13.66 -14.42
C ALA A 34 -4.70 13.48 -15.44
N ILE A 35 -5.91 13.99 -15.19
CA ILE A 35 -7.00 13.93 -16.16
C ILE A 35 -6.70 14.84 -17.36
N VAL A 36 -6.79 14.29 -18.56
CA VAL A 36 -6.59 14.97 -19.85
C VAL A 36 -7.71 14.59 -20.82
N THR A 37 -8.16 15.55 -21.63
CA THR A 37 -9.11 15.31 -22.72
C THR A 37 -8.34 15.06 -24.01
N LEU A 38 -8.59 13.92 -24.65
CA LEU A 38 -7.98 13.54 -25.92
C LEU A 38 -8.65 14.28 -27.08
N ALA A 39 -7.99 14.29 -28.25
CA ALA A 39 -8.49 14.95 -29.46
C ALA A 39 -9.84 14.40 -29.94
N ASN A 40 -10.18 13.15 -29.59
CA ASN A 40 -11.47 12.52 -29.87
C ASN A 40 -12.57 12.88 -28.84
N GLY A 41 -12.29 13.81 -27.92
CA GLY A 41 -13.21 14.22 -26.85
C GLY A 41 -13.27 13.24 -25.66
N SER A 42 -12.53 12.12 -25.68
CA SER A 42 -12.53 11.19 -24.56
C SER A 42 -11.69 11.71 -23.39
N VAL A 43 -12.14 11.42 -22.17
CA VAL A 43 -11.42 11.76 -20.94
C VAL A 43 -10.55 10.57 -20.55
N SER A 44 -9.25 10.80 -20.35
CA SER A 44 -8.31 9.78 -19.91
C SER A 44 -7.37 10.31 -18.83
N ALA A 45 -6.62 9.43 -18.19
CA ALA A 45 -5.57 9.79 -17.25
C ALA A 45 -4.19 9.67 -17.92
N ASN A 46 -3.36 10.70 -17.78
CA ASN A 46 -1.98 10.66 -18.22
C ASN A 46 -1.18 9.71 -17.32
N ASN A 47 -0.82 8.55 -17.87
CA ASN A 47 -0.14 7.46 -17.16
C ASN A 47 1.17 7.87 -16.49
N SER A 48 1.92 8.82 -17.05
CA SER A 48 3.16 9.33 -16.46
C SER A 48 2.89 10.17 -15.23
N ARG A 49 1.88 11.05 -15.29
CA ARG A 49 1.48 11.89 -14.14
C ARG A 49 0.91 11.05 -13.01
N VAL A 50 0.09 10.05 -13.32
CA VAL A 50 -0.43 9.09 -12.33
C VAL A 50 0.72 8.36 -11.63
N LEU A 51 1.71 7.88 -12.40
CA LEU A 51 2.85 7.16 -11.83
C LEU A 51 3.66 8.07 -10.88
N ILE A 52 3.93 9.31 -11.28
CA ILE A 52 4.63 10.30 -10.44
C ILE A 52 3.89 10.51 -9.11
N ILE A 53 2.56 10.63 -9.13
CA ILE A 53 1.76 10.79 -7.93
C ILE A 53 1.93 9.57 -7.00
N TYR A 54 1.76 8.35 -7.53
CA TYR A 54 1.95 7.13 -6.74
C TYR A 54 3.37 6.98 -6.19
N THR A 55 4.39 7.33 -6.99
CA THR A 55 5.80 7.33 -6.55
C THR A 55 6.02 8.31 -5.42
N ALA A 56 5.51 9.54 -5.54
CA ALA A 56 5.64 10.55 -4.49
C ALA A 56 4.93 10.12 -3.19
N THR A 57 3.72 9.58 -3.30
CA THR A 57 2.95 9.06 -2.15
C THR A 57 3.69 7.92 -1.46
N PHE A 58 4.29 7.00 -2.22
CA PHE A 58 5.07 5.88 -1.69
C PHE A 58 6.29 6.35 -0.89
N PHE A 59 7.11 7.24 -1.46
CA PHE A 59 8.28 7.75 -0.75
C PHE A 59 7.89 8.59 0.46
N ALA A 60 6.83 9.40 0.39
CA ALA A 60 6.32 10.14 1.53
C ALA A 60 5.92 9.20 2.68
N ALA A 61 5.15 8.15 2.39
CA ALA A 61 4.76 7.15 3.38
C ALA A 61 5.98 6.41 3.96
N LEU A 62 6.95 6.01 3.13
CA LEU A 62 8.17 5.35 3.60
C LEU A 62 8.99 6.25 4.53
N LEU A 63 9.18 7.51 4.17
CA LEU A 63 9.97 8.45 4.97
C LEU A 63 9.26 8.78 6.29
N ILE A 64 7.95 9.03 6.26
CA ILE A 64 7.17 9.30 7.48
C ILE A 64 7.15 8.07 8.39
N GLY A 65 6.80 6.89 7.85
CA GLY A 65 6.76 5.65 8.63
C GLY A 65 8.14 5.30 9.20
N GLY A 66 9.14 5.21 8.32
CA GLY A 66 10.50 4.80 8.67
C GLY A 66 11.22 5.77 9.61
N LEU A 67 11.27 7.06 9.27
CA LEU A 67 12.09 8.04 10.00
C LEU A 67 11.40 8.64 11.22
N LEU A 68 10.06 8.74 11.22
CA LEU A 68 9.31 9.39 12.30
C LEU A 68 8.62 8.35 13.19
N VAL A 69 7.83 7.44 12.62
CA VAL A 69 6.96 6.54 13.40
C VAL A 69 7.74 5.37 14.00
N PHE A 70 8.67 4.79 13.23
CA PHE A 70 9.38 3.56 13.57
C PHE A 70 10.80 3.77 14.09
N ARG A 71 11.27 5.02 14.20
CA ARG A 71 12.65 5.39 14.60
C ARG A 71 13.18 4.70 15.87
N ASN A 72 12.28 4.39 16.81
CA ASN A 72 12.62 3.83 18.11
C ASN A 72 12.36 2.31 18.23
N MET A 73 12.03 1.64 17.13
CA MET A 73 11.80 0.19 17.11
C MET A 73 13.04 -0.56 16.65
N THR A 74 13.24 -1.77 17.17
CA THR A 74 14.29 -2.68 16.68
C THR A 74 13.84 -3.39 15.40
N LYS A 75 14.79 -3.94 14.64
CA LYS A 75 14.46 -4.76 13.46
C LYS A 75 13.54 -5.94 13.77
N LYS A 76 13.73 -6.60 14.93
CA LYS A 76 12.89 -7.71 15.38
C LYS A 76 11.46 -7.27 15.69
N GLU A 77 11.30 -6.13 16.36
CA GLU A 77 9.98 -5.56 16.66
C GLU A 77 9.23 -5.15 15.39
N LEU A 78 9.94 -4.58 14.41
CA LEU A 78 9.37 -4.22 13.11
C LEU A 78 8.98 -5.43 12.28
N PHE A 79 9.81 -6.47 12.27
CA PHE A 79 9.48 -7.72 11.59
C PHE A 79 8.18 -8.32 12.17
N LEU A 80 8.10 -8.48 13.50
CA LEU A 80 6.90 -9.03 14.15
C LEU A 80 5.65 -8.18 13.87
N SER A 81 5.78 -6.85 13.91
CA SER A 81 4.68 -5.92 13.64
C SER A 81 4.25 -5.96 12.16
N ALA A 82 5.21 -5.96 11.23
CA ALA A 82 4.95 -6.02 9.80
C ALA A 82 4.33 -7.36 9.39
N SER A 83 4.74 -8.48 10.00
CA SER A 83 4.19 -9.80 9.70
C SER A 83 2.67 -9.87 9.93
N ILE A 84 2.13 -9.14 10.91
CA ILE A 84 0.68 -9.09 11.15
C ILE A 84 -0.07 -8.55 9.93
N ILE A 85 0.37 -7.40 9.40
CA ILE A 85 -0.30 -6.79 8.25
C ILE A 85 -0.01 -7.55 6.95
N VAL A 86 1.16 -8.17 6.82
CA VAL A 86 1.50 -9.02 5.67
C VAL A 86 0.61 -10.26 5.63
N VAL A 87 0.48 -10.99 6.75
CA VAL A 87 -0.39 -12.17 6.84
C VAL A 87 -1.84 -11.79 6.54
N PHE A 88 -2.32 -10.68 7.09
CA PHE A 88 -3.65 -10.16 6.78
C PHE A 88 -3.84 -9.91 5.28
N GLN A 89 -2.92 -9.19 4.64
CA GLN A 89 -3.04 -8.88 3.21
C GLN A 89 -2.95 -10.14 2.33
N VAL A 90 -2.04 -11.06 2.62
CA VAL A 90 -1.93 -12.34 1.90
C VAL A 90 -3.21 -13.15 2.04
N ALA A 91 -3.80 -13.21 3.24
CA ALA A 91 -5.07 -13.88 3.46
C ALA A 91 -6.20 -13.22 2.65
N MET A 92 -6.27 -11.89 2.62
CA MET A 92 -7.27 -11.16 1.84
C MET A 92 -7.12 -11.42 0.33
N ILE A 93 -5.90 -11.38 -0.20
CA ILE A 93 -5.61 -11.70 -1.61
C ILE A 93 -6.04 -13.13 -1.92
N PHE A 94 -5.66 -14.10 -1.07
CA PHE A 94 -6.01 -15.50 -1.26
C PHE A 94 -7.53 -15.72 -1.22
N ILE A 95 -8.24 -15.12 -0.28
CA ILE A 95 -9.71 -15.19 -0.20
C ILE A 95 -10.35 -14.59 -1.45
N GLN A 96 -9.90 -13.41 -1.90
CA GLN A 96 -10.48 -12.81 -3.09
C GLN A 96 -10.28 -13.67 -4.33
N TRP A 97 -9.06 -14.22 -4.48
CA TRP A 97 -8.70 -15.06 -5.61
C TRP A 97 -9.43 -16.40 -5.59
N ALA A 98 -9.42 -17.11 -4.46
CA ALA A 98 -9.98 -18.46 -4.33
C ALA A 98 -11.50 -18.50 -4.50
N PHE A 99 -12.20 -17.45 -4.07
CA PHE A 99 -13.66 -17.37 -4.14
C PHE A 99 -14.17 -16.49 -5.28
N HIS A 100 -13.28 -16.02 -6.17
CA HIS A 100 -13.64 -15.14 -7.30
C HIS A 100 -14.47 -13.92 -6.88
N LEU A 101 -14.11 -13.29 -5.76
CA LEU A 101 -14.83 -12.16 -5.16
C LEU A 101 -14.48 -10.84 -5.86
N THR A 102 -14.65 -10.81 -7.17
CA THR A 102 -14.29 -9.70 -8.07
C THR A 102 -15.51 -8.95 -8.61
N THR A 103 -16.74 -9.37 -8.28
CA THR A 103 -17.98 -8.70 -8.69
C THR A 103 -18.92 -8.43 -7.50
N GLY A 104 -19.89 -7.53 -7.71
CA GLY A 104 -20.93 -7.20 -6.73
C GLY A 104 -20.42 -6.60 -5.42
N TRP A 105 -21.15 -6.85 -4.33
CA TRP A 105 -20.84 -6.32 -3.00
C TRP A 105 -19.46 -6.77 -2.47
N ALA A 106 -19.03 -7.98 -2.82
CA ALA A 106 -17.74 -8.49 -2.42
C ALA A 106 -16.58 -7.70 -3.05
N ALA A 107 -16.71 -7.29 -4.32
CA ALA A 107 -15.73 -6.41 -4.96
C ALA A 107 -15.60 -5.06 -4.25
N ILE A 108 -16.73 -4.47 -3.84
CA ILE A 108 -16.76 -3.20 -3.09
C ILE A 108 -16.04 -3.37 -1.75
N PHE A 109 -16.29 -4.46 -1.03
CA PHE A 109 -15.58 -4.78 0.20
C PHE A 109 -14.06 -4.82 -0.01
N PHE A 110 -13.60 -5.55 -1.03
CA PHE A 110 -12.17 -5.64 -1.33
C PHE A 110 -11.56 -4.31 -1.77
N LEU A 111 -12.30 -3.46 -2.50
CA LEU A 111 -11.86 -2.10 -2.83
C LEU A 111 -11.49 -1.31 -1.58
N TYR A 112 -12.33 -1.36 -0.53
CA TYR A 112 -12.03 -0.69 0.74
C TYR A 112 -10.86 -1.34 1.49
N ILE A 113 -10.77 -2.68 1.50
CA ILE A 113 -9.65 -3.39 2.13
C ILE A 113 -8.31 -3.02 1.48
N TYR A 114 -8.26 -2.91 0.16
CA TYR A 114 -7.02 -2.53 -0.54
C TYR A 114 -6.59 -1.09 -0.32
N GLN A 115 -7.46 -0.21 0.21
CA GLN A 115 -7.02 1.13 0.60
C GLN A 115 -5.90 1.09 1.64
N ILE A 116 -5.82 0.04 2.46
CA ILE A 116 -4.76 -0.15 3.48
C ILE A 116 -3.36 -0.21 2.84
N SER A 117 -3.27 -0.63 1.57
CA SER A 117 -2.01 -0.72 0.83
C SER A 117 -1.89 0.30 -0.30
N GLU A 118 -2.77 1.31 -0.32
CA GLU A 118 -2.76 2.34 -1.36
C GLU A 118 -1.47 3.17 -1.35
N TRP A 119 -0.85 3.33 -0.17
CA TRP A 119 0.42 4.00 -0.02
C TRP A 119 1.57 3.29 -0.76
N SER A 120 1.43 2.01 -1.12
CA SER A 120 2.42 1.23 -1.86
C SER A 120 1.98 0.80 -3.26
N THR A 121 0.87 1.32 -3.78
CA THR A 121 0.28 0.96 -5.08
C THR A 121 1.21 1.21 -6.29
N ILE A 122 2.30 1.98 -6.14
CA ILE A 122 3.33 2.09 -7.19
C ILE A 122 3.90 0.73 -7.61
N VAL A 123 4.03 -0.22 -6.68
CA VAL A 123 4.60 -1.55 -6.93
C VAL A 123 3.72 -2.39 -7.86
N PRO A 124 2.42 -2.61 -7.55
CA PRO A 124 1.54 -3.34 -8.45
C PRO A 124 1.33 -2.61 -9.77
N GLN A 125 1.33 -1.27 -9.80
CA GLN A 125 1.24 -0.48 -11.03
C GLN A 125 2.40 -0.74 -11.99
N LEU A 126 3.64 -0.82 -11.47
CA LEU A 126 4.81 -1.12 -12.28
C LEU A 126 4.82 -2.58 -12.74
N LEU A 127 4.50 -3.52 -11.86
CA LEU A 127 4.50 -4.95 -12.19
C LEU A 127 3.43 -5.29 -13.22
N TYR A 128 2.23 -4.72 -13.09
CA TYR A 128 1.15 -4.92 -14.05
C TYR A 128 1.57 -4.49 -15.46
N ARG A 129 2.30 -3.36 -15.60
CA ARG A 129 2.83 -2.91 -16.90
C ARG A 129 3.87 -3.84 -17.51
N LEU A 130 4.48 -4.73 -16.73
CA LEU A 130 5.52 -5.66 -17.19
C LEU A 130 4.99 -7.06 -17.48
N ASN A 131 3.87 -7.46 -16.87
CA ASN A 131 3.40 -8.85 -16.91
C ASN A 131 1.90 -9.01 -17.16
N ASP A 132 1.13 -7.92 -17.27
CA ASP A 132 -0.33 -7.88 -17.42
C ASP A 132 -1.11 -8.72 -16.40
N ASN A 133 -0.49 -9.06 -15.27
CA ASN A 133 -1.02 -9.92 -14.23
C ASN A 133 -1.16 -9.17 -12.90
N ILE A 134 -2.39 -8.77 -12.61
CA ILE A 134 -2.74 -8.02 -11.40
C ILE A 134 -2.40 -8.75 -10.09
N TRP A 135 -2.42 -10.09 -10.09
CA TRP A 135 -2.17 -10.90 -8.90
C TRP A 135 -0.71 -10.90 -8.51
N VAL A 136 0.21 -10.90 -9.48
CA VAL A 136 1.65 -10.81 -9.21
C VAL A 136 1.95 -9.49 -8.49
N GLY A 137 1.37 -8.39 -8.98
CA GLY A 137 1.47 -7.09 -8.34
C GLY A 137 0.94 -7.09 -6.92
N ALA A 138 -0.26 -7.64 -6.71
CA ALA A 138 -0.91 -7.69 -5.39
C ALA A 138 -0.09 -8.51 -4.38
N VAL A 139 0.40 -9.69 -4.78
CA VAL A 139 1.20 -10.56 -3.92
C VAL A 139 2.49 -9.86 -3.50
N VAL A 140 3.24 -9.28 -4.44
CA VAL A 140 4.47 -8.54 -4.12
C VAL A 140 4.16 -7.35 -3.22
N ASN A 141 3.06 -6.62 -3.48
CA ASN A 141 2.64 -5.48 -2.68
C ASN A 141 2.35 -5.86 -1.22
N ALA A 142 1.80 -7.05 -0.97
CA ALA A 142 1.49 -7.53 0.38
C ALA A 142 2.73 -7.59 1.28
N PHE A 143 3.93 -7.79 0.70
CA PHE A 143 5.21 -7.88 1.42
C PHE A 143 5.92 -6.53 1.60
N ILE A 144 5.44 -5.46 0.97
CA ILE A 144 6.06 -4.12 1.04
C ILE A 144 6.20 -3.56 2.47
N PRO A 145 5.30 -3.83 3.44
CA PRO A 145 5.53 -3.42 4.82
C PRO A 145 6.86 -3.91 5.43
N TYR A 146 7.49 -4.97 4.90
CA TYR A 146 8.81 -5.42 5.36
C TYR A 146 9.95 -4.44 5.03
N ILE A 147 9.77 -3.51 4.08
CA ILE A 147 10.75 -2.43 3.84
C ILE A 147 10.98 -1.61 5.11
N PHE A 148 9.98 -1.49 6.00
CA PHE A 148 10.14 -0.77 7.26
C PHE A 148 11.23 -1.35 8.17
N ILE A 149 11.57 -2.63 8.04
CA ILE A 149 12.64 -3.28 8.83
C ILE A 149 13.99 -2.58 8.60
N LEU A 150 14.22 -2.00 7.42
CA LEU A 150 15.45 -1.26 7.11
C LEU A 150 15.66 -0.05 8.03
N PHE A 151 14.58 0.52 8.57
CA PHE A 151 14.62 1.65 9.50
C PHE A 151 14.77 1.24 10.98
N GLY A 152 14.75 -0.06 11.26
CA GLY A 152 14.91 -0.57 12.62
C GLY A 152 16.33 -0.47 13.15
N LYS A 153 16.47 -0.15 14.44
CA LYS A 153 17.76 -0.21 15.14
C LYS A 153 18.31 -1.63 15.10
N LYS A 154 19.61 -1.77 14.82
CA LYS A 154 20.32 -3.04 15.03
C LYS A 154 20.23 -3.38 16.52
N THR A 155 19.87 -4.62 16.84
CA THR A 155 20.08 -5.14 18.19
C THR A 155 21.58 -5.09 18.44
N ALA A 156 22.01 -4.29 19.41
CA ALA A 156 23.36 -4.37 19.96
C ALA A 156 23.54 -5.71 20.66
#